data_AF-A0A973MPL7-F1
#
_entry.id   AF-A0A973MPL7-F1
#
_cell.length_a   1.000
_cell.length_b   1.000
_cell.length_c   1.000
_cell.angle_alpha   90.00
_cell.angle_beta   90.00
_cell.angle_gamma   90.00
#
_symmetry.space_group_name_H-M   'P 1'
#
loop_
_entity.id
_entity.type
_entity.pdbx_description
1 polymer ?
#
loop_
_entity_poly.entity_id
_entity_poly.type
_entity_poly.pdbx_seq_one_letter_code
_entity_poly.pdbx_strand_id
1 'polypeptide(L)'
;MTHRPLEEPLRPVRPHPVEASWHRPPEPDEVDPAVLSALLHRHGWERRGGAAGRYGRWTPPGPGGGGTSLLVPESRAFPDSDDLLGEALVALTRSGTPSAREVLVALAVPSDEIRWWRDAPSGPAGSAPWAVEEQLRACARQMLLAGALATRARAG
;
A
#
# COMPACT_ATOMS: atom_id res chain seq x y z
N MET A 1 -38.39 3.32 -5.03
CA MET A 1 -37.09 3.06 -5.68
C MET A 1 -37.14 3.65 -7.08
N THR A 2 -36.53 4.80 -7.29
CA THR A 2 -36.51 5.49 -8.59
C THR A 2 -35.21 5.09 -9.28
N HIS A 3 -35.30 4.22 -10.29
CA HIS A 3 -34.15 3.85 -11.10
C HIS A 3 -33.71 5.04 -11.96
N ARG A 4 -32.42 5.33 -11.93
CA ARG A 4 -31.78 6.35 -12.78
C ARG A 4 -31.80 5.86 -14.24
N PRO A 5 -32.23 6.67 -15.22
CA PRO A 5 -32.21 6.30 -16.64
C PRO A 5 -30.77 6.09 -17.13
N LEU A 6 -30.54 5.07 -17.95
CA LEU A 6 -29.22 4.64 -18.44
C LEU A 6 -28.56 5.61 -19.44
N GLU A 7 -29.27 6.67 -19.84
CA GLU A 7 -28.90 7.60 -20.92
C GLU A 7 -28.31 8.92 -20.42
N GLU A 8 -28.15 9.09 -19.11
CA GLU A 8 -27.52 10.28 -18.57
C GLU A 8 -26.01 10.25 -18.89
N PRO A 9 -25.47 11.22 -19.67
CA PRO A 9 -24.05 11.24 -19.97
C PRO A 9 -23.29 11.26 -18.65
N LEU A 10 -22.32 10.33 -18.51
CA LEU A 10 -21.48 10.23 -17.32
C LEU A 10 -20.95 11.64 -17.02
N ARG A 11 -21.37 12.21 -15.88
CA ARG A 11 -20.83 13.51 -15.45
C ARG A 11 -19.31 13.37 -15.48
N PRO A 12 -18.57 14.27 -16.13
CA PRO A 12 -17.12 14.22 -16.10
C PRO A 12 -16.71 14.20 -14.63
N VAL A 13 -16.17 13.06 -14.22
CA VAL A 13 -15.60 12.88 -12.89
C VAL A 13 -14.53 13.96 -12.81
N ARG A 14 -14.69 14.92 -11.90
CA ARG A 14 -13.62 15.87 -11.63
C ARG A 14 -12.38 15.02 -11.35
N PRO A 15 -11.24 15.27 -12.03
CA PRO A 15 -10.01 14.55 -11.72
C PRO A 15 -9.83 14.59 -10.21
N HIS A 16 -9.63 13.43 -9.58
CA HIS A 16 -9.37 13.44 -8.16
C HIS A 16 -8.12 14.30 -7.95
N PRO A 17 -8.08 15.25 -6.99
CA PRO A 17 -6.92 16.13 -6.80
C PRO A 17 -5.59 15.38 -6.69
N VAL A 18 -5.67 14.11 -6.26
CA VAL A 18 -4.57 13.18 -6.13
C VAL A 18 -4.04 12.72 -7.51
N GLU A 19 -4.88 12.44 -8.51
CA GLU A 19 -4.45 11.89 -9.82
C GLU A 19 -3.43 12.78 -10.55
N ALA A 20 -3.49 14.11 -10.34
CA ALA A 20 -2.55 15.05 -10.95
C ALA A 20 -1.16 15.06 -10.27
N SER A 21 -1.07 14.61 -9.01
CA SER A 21 0.14 14.76 -8.18
C SER A 21 1.14 13.61 -8.33
N TRP A 22 0.71 12.39 -8.71
CA TRP A 22 1.58 11.20 -8.71
C TRP A 22 2.66 11.24 -9.81
N HIS A 23 2.46 12.08 -10.82
CA HIS A 23 3.37 12.25 -11.94
C HIS A 23 4.52 13.22 -11.64
N ARG A 24 4.41 14.02 -10.58
CA ARG A 24 5.46 14.94 -10.15
C ARG A 24 6.19 14.30 -8.95
N PRO A 25 7.52 14.11 -9.04
CA PRO A 25 8.33 13.75 -7.87
C PRO A 25 8.16 14.80 -6.77
N PRO A 26 8.10 14.40 -5.49
CA PRO A 26 8.01 15.36 -4.38
C PRO A 26 9.23 16.29 -4.38
N GLU A 27 9.05 17.54 -3.96
CA GLU A 27 10.18 18.47 -3.82
C GLU A 27 11.03 18.10 -2.58
N PRO A 28 12.35 18.34 -2.58
CA PRO A 28 13.22 17.92 -1.47
C PRO A 28 12.86 18.58 -0.13
N ASP A 29 12.37 19.81 -0.16
CA ASP A 29 11.91 20.57 1.00
C ASP A 29 10.62 20.02 1.61
N GLU A 30 9.86 19.20 0.87
CA GLU A 30 8.62 18.57 1.33
C GLU A 30 8.84 17.16 1.95
N VAL A 31 10.02 16.55 1.76
CA VAL A 31 10.29 15.16 2.17
C VAL A 31 10.96 15.05 3.53
N ASP A 32 10.35 14.40 4.51
CA ASP A 32 11.02 14.05 5.76
C ASP A 32 12.04 12.90 5.53
N PRO A 33 13.34 13.07 5.86
CA PRO A 33 14.34 12.01 5.70
C PRO A 33 14.02 10.72 6.47
N ALA A 34 13.32 10.81 7.61
CA ALA A 34 12.90 9.66 8.39
C ALA A 34 11.80 8.88 7.67
N VAL A 35 10.85 9.59 7.05
CA VAL A 35 9.79 8.98 6.22
C VAL A 35 10.39 8.30 5.00
N LEU A 36 11.31 8.98 4.29
CA LEU A 36 12.02 8.39 3.16
C LEU A 36 12.78 7.11 3.55
N SER A 37 13.50 7.14 4.68
CA SER A 37 14.22 5.97 5.21
C SER A 37 13.27 4.81 5.55
N ALA A 38 12.13 5.10 6.16
CA ALA A 38 11.12 4.10 6.50
C ALA A 38 10.50 3.46 5.24
N LEU A 39 10.18 4.26 4.22
CA LEU A 39 9.65 3.78 2.95
C LEU A 39 10.67 2.92 2.20
N LEU A 40 11.93 3.34 2.14
CA LEU A 40 13.01 2.56 1.55
C LEU A 40 13.09 1.17 2.21
N HIS A 41 13.13 1.13 3.55
CA HIS A 41 13.15 -0.14 4.29
C HIS A 41 11.93 -1.02 4.00
N ARG A 42 10.72 -0.43 4.03
CA ARG A 42 9.46 -1.13 3.73
C ARG A 42 9.45 -1.74 2.33
N HIS A 43 10.05 -1.07 1.35
CA HIS A 43 10.14 -1.52 -0.04
C HIS A 43 11.39 -2.38 -0.33
N GLY A 44 12.05 -2.88 0.71
CA GLY A 44 13.14 -3.86 0.60
C GLY A 44 14.50 -3.26 0.28
N TRP A 45 14.65 -1.93 0.36
CA TRP A 45 15.97 -1.33 0.27
C TRP A 45 16.77 -1.63 1.53
N GLU A 46 18.05 -1.87 1.34
CA GLU A 46 18.94 -2.23 2.43
C GLU A 46 19.88 -1.08 2.76
N ARG A 47 19.98 -0.75 4.05
CA ARG A 47 20.97 0.21 4.54
C ARG A 47 22.32 -0.49 4.66
N ARG A 48 23.27 -0.12 3.80
CA ARG A 48 24.61 -0.75 3.68
C ARG A 48 25.72 0.00 4.43
N GLY A 49 25.37 1.04 5.19
CA GLY A 49 26.31 1.85 5.96
C GLY A 49 25.92 3.32 5.95
N GLY A 50 26.87 4.19 6.26
CA GLY A 50 26.65 5.63 6.33
C GLY A 50 27.54 6.29 7.38
N ALA A 51 27.47 7.61 7.47
CA ALA A 51 28.08 8.36 8.56
C ALA A 51 27.01 8.67 9.60
N ALA A 52 27.15 8.08 10.80
CA ALA A 52 26.21 8.26 11.90
C ALA A 52 26.03 9.76 12.23
N GLY A 53 24.79 10.18 12.45
CA GLY A 53 24.41 11.57 12.65
C GLY A 53 24.42 12.42 11.37
N ARG A 54 24.71 11.84 10.20
CA ARG A 54 24.77 12.55 8.91
C ARG A 54 23.86 11.93 7.88
N TYR A 55 24.20 10.73 7.38
CA TYR A 55 23.46 10.06 6.31
C TYR A 55 23.59 8.54 6.35
N GLY A 56 22.57 7.85 5.86
CA GLY A 56 22.56 6.42 5.55
C GLY A 56 22.71 6.16 4.06
N ARG A 57 23.45 5.10 3.71
CA ARG A 57 23.59 4.60 2.34
C ARG A 57 22.62 3.45 2.09
N TRP A 58 21.75 3.60 1.10
CA TRP A 58 20.72 2.62 0.75
C TRP A 58 20.94 2.02 -0.64
N THR A 59 20.73 0.72 -0.78
CA THR A 59 20.82 -0.01 -2.05
C THR A 59 19.50 -0.72 -2.37
N PRO A 60 19.09 -0.77 -3.65
CA PRO A 60 17.82 -1.36 -4.05
C PRO A 60 17.78 -2.88 -3.85
N PRO A 61 16.59 -3.46 -3.67
CA PRO A 61 16.42 -4.91 -3.57
C PRO A 61 16.78 -5.64 -4.87
N GLY A 62 17.30 -6.86 -4.74
CA GLY A 62 17.48 -7.81 -5.84
C GLY A 62 18.86 -7.77 -6.52
N PRO A 63 19.16 -8.78 -7.38
CA PRO A 63 20.48 -9.01 -7.95
C PRO A 63 20.91 -7.97 -9.00
N GLY A 64 19.99 -7.14 -9.51
CA GLY A 64 20.28 -6.01 -10.40
C GLY A 64 20.61 -4.70 -9.67
N GLY A 65 20.64 -4.70 -8.34
CA GLY A 65 20.74 -3.49 -7.53
C GLY A 65 22.13 -2.83 -7.44
N GLY A 66 23.12 -3.33 -8.18
CA GLY A 66 24.52 -2.93 -8.01
C GLY A 66 24.87 -1.52 -8.48
N GLY A 67 24.04 -0.87 -9.30
CA GLY A 67 24.37 0.43 -9.90
C GLY A 67 23.85 1.66 -9.15
N THR A 68 22.75 1.54 -8.40
CA THR A 68 22.11 2.68 -7.73
C THR A 68 22.34 2.61 -6.24
N SER A 69 22.91 3.67 -5.67
CA SER A 69 23.10 3.83 -4.23
C SER A 69 22.57 5.20 -3.85
N LEU A 70 21.68 5.26 -2.87
CA LEU A 70 21.12 6.51 -2.36
C LEU A 70 21.84 6.91 -1.09
N LEU A 71 22.05 8.21 -0.91
CA LEU A 71 22.45 8.80 0.36
C LEU A 71 21.25 9.56 0.90
N VAL A 72 20.76 9.14 2.06
CA VAL A 72 19.61 9.76 2.71
C VAL A 72 20.07 10.36 4.03
N PRO A 73 19.87 11.66 4.28
CA PRO A 73 20.28 12.28 5.54
C PRO A 73 19.54 11.63 6.71
N GLU A 74 20.16 11.58 7.88
CA GLU A 74 19.50 11.04 9.10
C GLU A 74 18.50 12.04 9.68
N SER A 75 18.70 13.34 9.44
CA SER A 75 17.86 14.42 9.94
C SER A 75 17.98 15.66 9.06
N ARG A 76 16.92 16.48 9.04
CA ARG A 76 16.92 17.83 8.44
C ARG A 76 17.94 18.79 9.08
N ALA A 77 18.41 18.50 10.29
CA ALA A 77 19.44 19.30 10.95
C ALA A 77 20.83 19.18 10.29
N PHE A 78 21.04 18.21 9.40
CA PHE A 78 22.29 18.06 8.65
C PHE A 78 22.40 19.18 7.59
N PRO A 79 23.53 19.93 7.53
CA PRO A 79 23.66 21.10 6.65
C PRO A 79 23.36 20.86 5.17
N ASP A 80 23.65 19.66 4.66
CA ASP A 80 23.44 19.32 3.24
C ASP A 80 22.20 18.42 3.05
N SER A 81 21.24 18.48 3.97
CA SER A 81 20.05 17.61 3.93
C SER A 81 19.26 17.78 2.63
N ASP A 82 18.99 19.00 2.21
CA ASP A 82 18.14 19.27 1.04
C ASP A 82 18.83 18.83 -0.27
N ASP A 83 20.15 19.05 -0.37
CA ASP A 83 20.96 18.57 -1.50
C ASP A 83 20.95 17.04 -1.58
N LEU A 84 21.16 16.35 -0.44
CA LEU A 84 21.12 14.89 -0.37
C LEU A 84 19.73 14.33 -0.70
N LEU A 85 18.67 14.98 -0.24
CA LEU A 85 17.30 14.59 -0.57
C LEU A 85 17.02 14.79 -2.07
N GLY A 86 17.43 15.91 -2.66
CA GLY A 86 17.29 16.16 -4.09
C GLY A 86 17.99 15.11 -4.94
N GLU A 87 19.25 14.80 -4.63
CA GLU A 87 20.01 13.76 -5.33
C GLU A 87 19.38 12.37 -5.15
N ALA A 88 18.90 12.04 -3.94
CA ALA A 88 18.22 10.78 -3.68
C ALA A 88 16.92 10.63 -4.49
N LEU A 89 16.11 11.68 -4.60
CA LEU A 89 14.85 11.68 -5.36
C LEU A 89 15.09 11.58 -6.87
N VAL A 90 16.12 12.27 -7.39
CA VAL A 90 16.56 12.13 -8.78
C VAL A 90 17.05 10.71 -9.07
N ALA A 91 17.88 10.15 -8.18
CA ALA A 91 18.39 8.80 -8.32
C ALA A 91 17.28 7.74 -8.22
N LEU A 92 16.27 7.93 -7.36
CA LEU A 92 15.08 7.09 -7.30
C LEU A 92 14.30 7.12 -8.61
N THR A 93 14.05 8.32 -9.16
CA THR A 93 13.34 8.50 -10.43
C THR A 93 14.06 7.80 -11.59
N ARG A 94 15.40 7.71 -11.54
CA ARG A 94 16.24 7.07 -12.56
C ARG A 94 16.57 5.60 -12.29
N SER A 95 16.27 5.07 -11.09
CA SER A 95 16.71 3.74 -10.66
C SER A 95 16.15 2.60 -11.53
N GLY A 96 14.99 2.78 -12.16
CA GLY A 96 14.34 1.77 -12.99
C GLY A 96 13.82 0.55 -12.22
N THR A 97 14.08 0.46 -10.91
CA THR A 97 13.58 -0.63 -10.07
C THR A 97 12.09 -0.41 -9.73
N PRO A 98 11.23 -1.45 -9.77
CA PRO A 98 9.83 -1.31 -9.39
C PRO A 98 9.64 -0.73 -7.98
N SER A 99 10.49 -1.11 -7.04
CA SER A 99 10.49 -0.60 -5.67
C SER A 99 10.75 0.91 -5.58
N ALA A 100 11.54 1.51 -6.49
CA ALA A 100 11.76 2.95 -6.48
C ALA A 100 10.49 3.73 -6.84
N ARG A 101 9.73 3.20 -7.81
CA ARG A 101 8.44 3.77 -8.21
C ARG A 101 7.44 3.75 -7.06
N GLU A 102 7.36 2.64 -6.34
CA GLU A 102 6.46 2.51 -5.18
C GLU A 102 6.83 3.49 -4.06
N VAL A 103 8.13 3.72 -3.79
CA VAL A 103 8.59 4.73 -2.83
C VAL A 103 8.16 6.15 -3.25
N LEU A 104 8.35 6.52 -4.53
CA LEU A 104 7.95 7.84 -5.04
C LEU A 104 6.43 8.05 -4.96
N VAL A 105 5.64 7.02 -5.28
CA VAL A 105 4.18 7.07 -5.14
C VAL A 105 3.77 7.24 -3.67
N ALA A 106 4.41 6.50 -2.77
CA ALA A 106 4.14 6.60 -1.33
C ALA A 106 4.53 7.96 -0.72
N LEU A 107 5.51 8.66 -1.29
CA LEU A 107 5.86 10.03 -0.90
C LEU A 107 4.87 11.07 -1.45
N ALA A 108 4.39 10.90 -2.68
CA ALA A 108 3.54 11.88 -3.36
C ALA A 108 2.07 11.86 -2.88
N VAL A 109 1.62 10.75 -2.28
CA VAL A 109 0.24 10.58 -1.83
C VAL A 109 0.21 10.57 -0.30
N PRO A 110 -0.38 11.59 0.36
CA PRO A 110 -0.67 11.54 1.79
C PRO A 110 -1.60 10.35 2.02
N SER A 111 -1.08 9.27 2.56
CA SER A 111 -1.81 8.02 2.73
C SER A 111 -1.57 7.51 4.13
N ASP A 112 -2.62 7.49 4.95
CA ASP A 112 -2.60 6.72 6.18
C ASP A 112 -2.50 5.24 5.79
N GLU A 113 -1.45 4.55 6.25
CA GLU A 113 -1.31 3.11 6.00
C GLU A 113 -2.44 2.34 6.71
N ILE A 114 -3.45 1.90 5.97
CA ILE A 114 -4.48 1.03 6.51
C ILE A 114 -4.03 -0.42 6.34
N ARG A 115 -3.63 -1.05 7.45
CA ARG A 115 -3.35 -2.49 7.49
C ARG A 115 -4.59 -3.25 7.92
N TRP A 116 -5.04 -4.16 7.07
CA TRP A 116 -6.10 -5.10 7.40
C TRP A 116 -5.47 -6.47 7.63
N TRP A 117 -5.58 -6.99 8.85
CA TRP A 117 -5.34 -8.39 9.12
C TRP A 117 -6.66 -9.05 9.52
N ARG A 118 -6.80 -10.32 9.13
CA ARG A 118 -7.87 -11.17 9.63
C ARG A 118 -7.29 -12.01 10.75
N ASP A 119 -7.81 -11.84 11.95
CA ASP A 119 -7.55 -12.79 13.02
C ASP A 119 -8.33 -14.08 12.69
N ALA A 120 -7.60 -15.11 12.29
CA ALA A 120 -8.16 -16.43 12.01
C ALA A 120 -7.65 -17.41 13.09
N PRO A 121 -8.53 -18.10 13.83
CA PRO A 121 -8.10 -19.01 14.88
C PRO A 121 -7.20 -20.10 14.30
N SER A 122 -6.03 -20.28 14.91
CA SER A 122 -5.05 -21.32 14.59
C SER A 122 -5.52 -22.69 15.08
N GLY A 123 -6.62 -23.18 14.51
CA GLY A 123 -7.06 -24.57 14.64
C GLY A 123 -6.76 -25.36 13.35
N PRO A 124 -6.96 -26.69 13.34
CA PRO A 124 -6.77 -27.53 12.15
C PRO A 124 -7.75 -27.24 10.99
N ALA A 125 -8.42 -26.08 10.99
CA ALA A 125 -9.25 -25.56 9.90
C ALA A 125 -8.39 -24.95 8.77
N GLY A 126 -7.28 -25.60 8.44
CA GLY A 126 -6.49 -25.25 7.28
C GLY A 126 -7.22 -25.66 6.00
N SER A 127 -7.58 -24.66 5.19
CA SER A 127 -7.74 -24.76 3.73
C SER A 127 -8.90 -25.61 3.20
N ALA A 128 -10.14 -25.36 3.63
CA ALA A 128 -11.23 -25.56 2.67
C ALA A 128 -11.13 -24.43 1.61
N PRO A 129 -11.07 -24.74 0.30
CA PRO A 129 -11.16 -23.71 -0.73
C PRO A 129 -12.39 -22.83 -0.46
N TRP A 130 -12.29 -21.52 -0.67
CA TRP A 130 -13.38 -20.56 -0.36
C TRP A 130 -14.77 -21.03 -0.81
N ALA A 131 -14.86 -21.65 -1.99
CA ALA A 131 -16.10 -22.22 -2.51
C ALA A 131 -16.70 -23.33 -1.63
N VAL A 132 -15.86 -24.19 -1.04
CA VAL A 132 -16.28 -25.26 -0.13
C VAL A 132 -16.78 -24.68 1.18
N GLU A 133 -16.11 -23.66 1.73
CA GLU A 133 -16.61 -22.97 2.94
C GLU A 133 -17.96 -22.31 2.70
N GLU A 134 -18.14 -21.65 1.55
CA GLU A 134 -19.39 -20.98 1.23
C GLU A 134 -20.53 -21.97 1.03
N GLN A 135 -20.24 -23.10 0.39
CA GLN A 135 -21.19 -24.20 0.25
C GLN A 135 -21.62 -24.75 1.62
N LEU A 136 -20.66 -24.98 2.52
CA LEU A 136 -20.95 -25.47 3.88
C LEU A 136 -21.81 -24.47 4.67
N ARG A 137 -21.49 -23.17 4.61
CA ARG A 137 -22.28 -22.11 5.25
C ARG A 137 -23.69 -22.03 4.66
N ALA A 138 -23.84 -22.15 3.34
CA ALA A 138 -25.13 -22.15 2.67
C ALA A 138 -25.99 -23.36 3.06
N CYS A 139 -25.41 -24.57 3.08
CA CYS A 139 -26.10 -25.77 3.52
C CYS A 139 -26.54 -25.69 4.99
N ALA A 140 -25.66 -25.23 5.88
CA ALA A 140 -26.00 -25.04 7.29
C ALA A 140 -27.18 -24.07 7.47
N ARG A 141 -27.19 -22.95 6.75
CA ARG A 141 -28.29 -21.98 6.76
C ARG A 141 -29.60 -22.59 6.26
N GLN A 142 -29.57 -23.35 5.16
CA GLN A 142 -30.76 -24.02 4.61
C GLN A 142 -31.34 -25.04 5.60
N MET A 143 -30.47 -25.81 6.26
CA MET A 143 -30.89 -26.78 7.26
C MET A 143 -31.57 -26.10 8.47
N LEU A 144 -31.00 -25.00 8.97
CA LEU A 144 -31.60 -24.22 10.06
C LEU A 144 -32.95 -23.61 9.65
N LEU A 145 -33.07 -23.09 8.43
CA LEU A 145 -34.34 -22.57 7.90
C LEU A 145 -35.39 -23.67 7.75
N ALA A 146 -35.02 -24.83 7.22
CA ALA A 146 -35.91 -25.98 7.11
C ALA A 146 -36.40 -26.44 8.49
N GLY A 147 -35.50 -26.50 9.48
CA GLY A 147 -35.86 -26.80 10.87
C GLY A 147 -36.84 -25.78 11.45
N ALA A 148 -36.58 -24.48 11.28
CA ALA A 148 -37.47 -23.42 11.74
C ALA A 148 -38.86 -23.52 11.10
N LEU A 149 -38.95 -23.77 9.79
CA LEU A 149 -40.22 -23.95 9.09
C LEU A 149 -40.95 -25.21 9.52
N ALA A 150 -40.24 -26.31 9.79
CA ALA A 150 -40.84 -27.56 10.26
C ALA A 150 -41.49 -27.43 11.65
N THR A 151 -40.98 -26.54 12.50
CA THR A 151 -41.59 -26.25 13.82
C THR A 151 -42.82 -25.34 13.77
N ARG A 152 -43.10 -24.72 12.61
CA ARG A 152 -44.28 -23.86 12.46
C ARG A 152 -45.50 -24.72 12.13
N ALA A 153 -46.48 -24.78 13.03
CA ALA A 153 -47.75 -25.46 12.78
C ALA A 153 -48.42 -24.93 11.50
N ARG A 154 -49.00 -25.82 10.68
CA ARG A 154 -49.80 -25.40 9.52
C ARG A 154 -50.94 -24.53 10.03
N ALA A 155 -51.01 -23.29 9.54
CA ALA A 155 -52.20 -22.48 9.69
C ALA A 155 -53.30 -23.15 8.84
N GLY A 156 -54.17 -23.89 9.51
CA GLY A 156 -55.43 -24.38 8.98
C GLY A 156 -56.54 -23.37 9.22
#